data_AF-A0A8T5N296-F1
#
_entry.id   AF-A0A8T5N296-F1
#
_cell.length_a   1.000
_cell.length_b   1.000
_cell.length_c   1.000
_cell.angle_alpha   90.00
_cell.angle_beta   90.00
_cell.angle_gamma   90.00
#
_symmetry.space_group_name_H-M   'P 1'
#
loop_
_entity.id
_entity.type
_entity.pdbx_description
1 polymer ?
#
loop_
_entity_poly.entity_id
_entity_poly.type
_entity_poly.pdbx_seq_one_letter_code
_entity_poly.pdbx_strand_id
1 'polypeptide(L)'
;MNEENYRELYNLKEKLHELIKELIIITRLGSIEEEGIGGEGIESLNFDFAGGEIYSCFYYEQVRFIDSAGEEYEFDDDLGIIRRLVEEIEKRYKNFKNKTNNASKNQAIEIFGKSFEVENKEEEVENE
;
A
#
# COMPACT_ATOMS: atom_id res chain seq x y z
N MET A 1 11.16 8.09 -17.09
CA MET A 1 11.76 6.97 -16.33
C MET A 1 12.60 6.13 -17.30
N ASN A 2 13.72 5.52 -16.86
CA ASN A 2 14.47 4.57 -17.70
C ASN A 2 13.87 3.15 -17.57
N GLU A 3 14.27 2.22 -18.44
CA GLU A 3 13.73 0.85 -18.47
C GLU A 3 13.96 0.09 -17.16
N GLU A 4 15.13 0.29 -16.53
CA GLU A 4 15.49 -0.34 -15.26
C GLU A 4 14.56 0.11 -14.12
N ASN A 5 14.35 1.42 -13.98
CA ASN A 5 13.46 1.98 -12.96
C ASN A 5 12.00 1.58 -13.21
N TYR A 6 11.56 1.48 -14.47
CA TYR A 6 10.20 1.05 -14.79
C TYR A 6 9.98 -0.42 -14.38
N ARG A 7 10.93 -1.31 -14.72
CA ARG A 7 10.88 -2.71 -14.29
C ARG A 7 10.92 -2.84 -12.77
N GLU A 8 11.73 -2.03 -12.09
CA GLU A 8 11.77 -2.04 -10.62
C GLU A 8 10.43 -1.60 -10.02
N LEU A 9 9.85 -0.50 -10.51
CA LEU A 9 8.55 0.00 -10.08
C LEU A 9 7.46 -1.07 -10.23
N TYR A 10 7.39 -1.70 -11.41
CA TYR A 10 6.45 -2.79 -11.69
C TYR A 10 6.58 -3.94 -10.66
N ASN A 11 7.81 -4.43 -10.45
CA ASN A 11 8.06 -5.53 -9.50
C ASN A 11 7.72 -5.14 -8.06
N LEU A 12 7.95 -3.87 -7.67
CA LEU A 12 7.62 -3.39 -6.34
C LEU A 12 6.10 -3.24 -6.16
N LYS A 13 5.36 -2.80 -7.19
CA LYS A 13 3.88 -2.77 -7.15
C LYS A 13 3.31 -4.18 -7.01
N GLU A 14 3.82 -5.16 -7.76
CA GLU A 14 3.42 -6.57 -7.64
C GLU A 14 3.67 -7.08 -6.21
N LYS A 15 4.88 -6.87 -5.69
CA LYS A 15 5.26 -7.27 -4.34
C LYS A 15 4.40 -6.59 -3.28
N LEU A 16 4.12 -5.30 -3.43
CA LEU A 16 3.26 -4.53 -2.52
C LEU A 16 1.85 -5.12 -2.49
N HIS A 17 1.27 -5.40 -3.67
CA HIS A 17 -0.06 -5.98 -3.81
C HIS A 17 -0.16 -7.33 -3.08
N GLU A 18 0.76 -8.26 -3.34
CA GLU A 18 0.78 -9.57 -2.69
C GLU A 18 0.99 -9.47 -1.17
N LEU A 19 1.86 -8.56 -0.71
CA LEU A 19 2.07 -8.31 0.73
C LEU A 19 0.79 -7.81 1.40
N ILE A 20 0.11 -6.84 0.78
CA ILE A 20 -1.14 -6.28 1.29
C ILE A 20 -2.22 -7.37 1.35
N LYS A 21 -2.35 -8.18 0.29
CA LYS A 21 -3.30 -9.29 0.23
C LYS A 21 -3.10 -10.27 1.39
N GLU A 22 -1.86 -10.71 1.61
CA GLU A 22 -1.52 -11.61 2.73
C GLU A 22 -1.90 -10.96 4.08
N LEU A 23 -1.58 -9.67 4.24
CA LEU A 23 -1.91 -8.92 5.44
C LEU A 23 -3.42 -8.80 5.67
N ILE A 24 -4.22 -8.53 4.66
CA ILE A 24 -5.69 -8.47 4.78
C ILE A 24 -6.23 -9.83 5.23
N ILE A 25 -5.74 -10.93 4.65
CA ILE A 25 -6.19 -12.29 5.00
C ILE A 25 -5.91 -12.60 6.47
N ILE A 26 -4.70 -12.31 6.96
CA ILE A 26 -4.31 -12.66 8.33
C ILE A 26 -4.82 -11.67 9.38
N THR A 27 -4.92 -10.38 9.06
CA THR A 27 -5.25 -9.32 10.03
C THR A 27 -6.69 -8.86 9.99
N ARG A 28 -7.38 -9.03 8.85
CA ARG A 28 -8.70 -8.47 8.56
C ARG A 28 -8.76 -6.93 8.69
N LEU A 29 -7.65 -6.27 8.36
CA LEU A 29 -7.56 -4.82 8.23
C LEU A 29 -7.69 -4.45 6.76
N GLY A 30 -8.88 -4.09 6.31
CA GLY A 30 -9.17 -3.81 4.90
C GLY A 30 -10.02 -4.86 4.19
N SER A 31 -10.11 -4.73 2.86
CA SER A 31 -10.97 -5.53 1.99
C SER A 31 -10.26 -5.98 0.72
N ILE A 32 -10.76 -7.10 0.17
CA ILE A 32 -10.40 -7.62 -1.14
C ILE A 32 -11.69 -7.56 -1.97
N GLU A 33 -11.64 -6.84 -3.09
CA GLU A 33 -12.75 -6.70 -4.02
C GLU A 33 -12.37 -7.34 -5.34
N GLU A 34 -13.15 -8.34 -5.77
CA GLU A 34 -12.96 -9.03 -7.03
C GLU A 34 -14.01 -8.55 -8.03
N GLU A 35 -13.55 -7.93 -9.11
CA GLU A 35 -14.40 -7.57 -10.24
C GLU A 35 -14.19 -8.55 -11.40
N GLY A 36 -15.30 -9.12 -11.89
CA GLY A 36 -15.30 -10.01 -13.05
C GLY A 36 -15.45 -9.23 -14.35
N ILE A 37 -14.41 -8.53 -14.79
CA ILE A 37 -14.40 -7.88 -16.11
C ILE A 37 -13.72 -8.84 -17.11
N GLY A 38 -14.49 -9.35 -18.08
CA GLY A 38 -13.92 -10.17 -19.16
C GLY A 38 -13.55 -11.62 -18.79
N GLY A 39 -13.92 -12.11 -17.61
CA GLY A 39 -13.62 -13.47 -17.16
C GLY A 39 -12.26 -13.64 -16.47
N GLU A 40 -11.51 -12.54 -16.32
CA GLU A 40 -10.34 -12.46 -15.46
C GLU A 40 -10.77 -11.79 -14.14
N GLY A 41 -10.40 -12.39 -13.01
CA GLY A 41 -10.68 -11.81 -11.69
C GLY A 41 -9.71 -10.66 -11.44
N ILE A 42 -10.16 -9.43 -11.68
CA ILE A 42 -9.39 -8.23 -11.33
C ILE A 42 -9.56 -8.02 -9.83
N GLU A 43 -8.46 -8.09 -9.10
CA GLU A 43 -8.46 -7.90 -7.66
C GLU A 43 -8.02 -6.46 -7.33
N SER A 44 -8.85 -5.79 -6.54
CA SER A 44 -8.52 -4.53 -5.88
C SER A 44 -8.42 -4.76 -4.38
N LEU A 45 -7.42 -4.13 -3.76
CA LEU A 45 -7.13 -4.26 -2.34
C LEU A 45 -7.24 -2.89 -1.69
N ASN A 46 -7.92 -2.85 -0.54
CA ASN A 46 -7.93 -1.71 0.36
C ASN A 46 -7.36 -2.15 1.70
N PHE A 47 -6.38 -1.44 2.23
CA PHE A 47 -5.67 -1.84 3.46
C PHE A 47 -5.52 -0.68 4.43
N ASP A 48 -6.05 -0.85 5.66
CA ASP A 48 -5.94 0.15 6.72
C ASP A 48 -4.47 0.31 7.13
N PHE A 49 -3.88 1.46 6.85
CA PHE A 49 -2.48 1.75 7.09
C PHE A 49 -2.26 3.19 7.54
N ALA A 50 -1.51 3.37 8.61
CA ALA A 50 -1.08 4.67 9.11
C ALA A 50 -2.19 5.70 9.39
N GLY A 51 -3.40 5.22 9.69
CA GLY A 51 -4.57 6.08 9.91
C GLY A 51 -5.30 6.48 8.63
N GLY A 52 -4.82 6.03 7.46
CA GLY A 52 -5.51 6.08 6.18
C GLY A 52 -5.65 4.68 5.59
N GLU A 53 -5.76 4.62 4.27
CA GLU A 53 -5.98 3.40 3.49
C GLU A 53 -5.01 3.37 2.30
N ILE A 54 -4.39 2.22 2.05
CA ILE A 54 -3.67 1.96 0.80
C ILE A 54 -4.63 1.21 -0.13
N TYR A 55 -4.91 1.81 -1.28
CA TYR A 55 -5.55 1.15 -2.40
C TYR A 55 -4.50 0.58 -3.34
N SER A 56 -4.68 -0.66 -3.79
CA SER A 56 -3.83 -1.30 -4.81
C SER A 56 -4.64 -2.14 -5.77
N CYS A 57 -4.47 -1.88 -7.08
CA CYS A 57 -4.94 -2.76 -8.14
C CYS A 57 -3.77 -3.04 -9.10
N PHE A 58 -3.22 -4.25 -9.03
CA PHE A 58 -2.03 -4.58 -9.81
C PHE A 58 -2.31 -4.66 -11.32
N TYR A 59 -3.49 -5.12 -11.72
CA TYR A 59 -3.87 -5.22 -13.13
C TYR A 59 -3.81 -3.86 -13.86
N TYR A 60 -4.29 -2.80 -13.20
CA TYR A 60 -4.20 -1.42 -13.71
C TYR A 60 -2.91 -0.71 -13.27
N GLU A 61 -2.00 -1.40 -12.59
CA GLU A 61 -0.77 -0.87 -12.00
C GLU A 61 -1.02 0.33 -11.06
N GLN A 62 -2.17 0.37 -10.37
CA GLN A 62 -2.57 1.49 -9.53
C GLN A 62 -2.16 1.29 -8.08
N VAL A 63 -1.59 2.33 -7.47
CA VAL A 63 -1.34 2.41 -6.03
C VAL A 63 -1.65 3.81 -5.53
N ARG A 64 -2.52 3.90 -4.52
CA ARG A 64 -2.96 5.17 -3.96
C ARG A 64 -2.97 5.11 -2.44
N PHE A 65 -2.83 6.26 -1.80
CA PHE A 65 -3.08 6.41 -0.37
C PHE A 65 -4.21 7.41 -0.15
N ILE A 66 -5.19 7.02 0.67
CA ILE A 66 -6.30 7.87 1.06
C ILE A 66 -6.13 8.17 2.55
N ASP A 67 -5.91 9.42 2.89
CA ASP A 67 -5.68 9.80 4.29
C ASP A 67 -6.99 9.86 5.12
N SER A 68 -6.86 10.10 6.42
CA SER A 68 -8.02 10.24 7.32
C SER A 68 -8.97 11.40 7.01
N ALA A 69 -8.52 12.40 6.24
CA ALA A 69 -9.36 13.51 5.77
C ALA A 69 -10.08 13.17 4.44
N GLY A 70 -9.74 12.04 3.82
CA GLY A 70 -10.25 11.59 2.54
C GLY A 70 -9.50 12.18 1.34
N GLU A 71 -8.31 12.76 1.55
CA GLU A 71 -7.44 13.22 0.48
C GLU A 71 -6.71 12.03 -0.15
N GLU A 72 -6.69 11.99 -1.48
CA GLU A 72 -6.16 10.90 -2.28
C GLU A 72 -4.82 11.29 -2.91
N TYR A 73 -3.82 10.43 -2.74
CA TYR A 73 -2.46 10.60 -3.25
C TYR A 73 -2.13 9.44 -4.18
N GLU A 74 -1.90 9.73 -5.47
CA GLU A 74 -1.56 8.73 -6.49
C GLU A 74 -0.04 8.49 -6.56
N PHE A 75 0.37 7.22 -6.56
CA PHE A 75 1.79 6.82 -6.56
C PHE A 75 2.17 5.93 -7.74
N ASP A 76 1.34 5.92 -8.79
CA ASP A 76 1.48 5.04 -9.94
C ASP A 76 2.87 5.16 -10.59
N ASP A 77 3.46 6.35 -10.64
CA ASP A 77 4.79 6.56 -11.23
C ASP A 77 5.90 6.87 -10.20
N ASP A 78 5.61 6.79 -8.90
CA ASP A 78 6.55 7.18 -7.83
C ASP A 78 7.32 5.99 -7.26
N LEU A 79 8.40 5.60 -7.93
CA LEU A 79 9.31 4.55 -7.46
C LEU A 79 9.83 4.79 -6.03
N GLY A 80 10.06 6.05 -5.63
CA GLY A 80 10.59 6.38 -4.31
C GLY A 80 9.58 6.05 -3.21
N ILE A 81 8.34 6.48 -3.38
CA ILE A 81 7.25 6.21 -2.43
C ILE A 81 6.87 4.74 -2.41
N ILE A 82 6.74 4.09 -3.57
CA ILE A 82 6.44 2.65 -3.65
C ILE A 82 7.50 1.82 -2.91
N ARG A 83 8.80 2.14 -3.10
CA ARG A 83 9.88 1.45 -2.38
C ARG A 83 9.76 1.64 -0.86
N ARG A 84 9.52 2.88 -0.39
CA ARG A 84 9.32 3.18 1.04
C ARG A 84 8.11 2.45 1.63
N LEU A 85 7.00 2.36 0.89
CA LEU A 85 5.80 1.64 1.32
C LEU A 85 6.08 0.15 1.50
N VAL A 86 6.73 -0.49 0.53
CA VAL A 86 7.12 -1.91 0.62
C VAL A 86 8.00 -2.16 1.85
N GLU A 87 9.06 -1.35 2.03
CA GLU A 87 9.98 -1.51 3.16
C GLU A 87 9.29 -1.35 4.52
N GLU A 88 8.43 -0.34 4.68
CA GLU A 88 7.73 -0.09 5.94
C GLU A 88 6.67 -1.16 6.23
N ILE A 89 5.94 -1.64 5.21
CA ILE A 89 4.97 -2.74 5.35
C ILE A 89 5.69 -4.04 5.73
N GLU A 90 6.79 -4.39 5.07
CA GLU A 90 7.57 -5.60 5.41
C GLU A 90 8.11 -5.53 6.85
N LYS A 91 8.61 -4.38 7.26
CA LYS A 91 9.10 -4.15 8.63
C LYS A 91 7.98 -4.31 9.67
N ARG A 92 6.81 -3.72 9.43
CA ARG A 92 5.63 -3.86 10.31
C ARG A 92 5.10 -5.29 10.31
N TYR A 93 5.10 -5.94 9.16
CA TYR A 93 4.70 -7.33 9.02
C TYR A 93 5.62 -8.28 9.80
N LYS A 94 6.94 -8.09 9.71
CA LYS A 94 7.92 -8.84 10.50
C LYS A 94 7.73 -8.62 12.01
N ASN A 95 7.42 -7.39 12.42
CA ASN A 95 7.09 -7.08 13.82
C ASN A 95 5.81 -7.79 14.26
N PHE A 96 4.79 -7.81 13.42
CA PHE A 96 3.54 -8.54 13.67
C PHE A 96 3.80 -10.04 13.85
N LYS A 97 4.46 -10.70 12.88
CA LYS A 97 4.81 -12.13 12.97
C LYS A 97 5.64 -12.47 14.22
N ASN A 98 6.60 -11.64 14.59
CA ASN A 98 7.44 -11.89 15.77
C ASN A 98 6.70 -11.74 17.11
N LYS A 99 5.67 -10.90 17.16
CA LYS A 99 4.90 -10.64 18.39
C LYS A 99 3.75 -11.62 18.60
N THR A 100 3.35 -12.40 17.60
CA THR A 100 2.10 -13.16 17.65
C THR A 100 2.30 -14.66 17.42
N ASN A 101 2.01 -15.47 18.45
CA ASN A 101 1.61 -16.88 18.26
C ASN A 101 0.12 -17.02 17.92
N ASN A 102 -0.69 -15.99 18.19
CA ASN A 102 -2.10 -15.86 17.81
C ASN A 102 -2.35 -14.42 17.35
N ALA A 103 -2.52 -14.21 16.04
CA ALA A 103 -2.81 -12.92 15.44
C ALA A 103 -4.14 -12.36 15.97
N SER A 104 -4.11 -11.21 16.65
CA SER A 104 -5.33 -10.48 17.04
C SER A 104 -5.46 -9.19 16.25
N LYS A 105 -6.70 -8.84 15.86
CA LYS A 105 -7.00 -7.60 15.12
C LYS A 105 -6.48 -6.34 15.84
N ASN A 106 -6.61 -6.27 17.16
CA ASN A 106 -6.14 -5.13 17.94
C ASN A 106 -4.62 -4.91 17.85
N GLN A 107 -3.83 -5.99 17.82
CA GLN A 107 -2.38 -5.89 17.64
C GLN A 107 -2.01 -5.46 16.23
N ALA A 108 -2.77 -5.92 15.23
CA ALA A 108 -2.60 -5.45 13.86
C ALA A 108 -2.86 -3.93 13.78
N ILE A 109 -3.93 -3.42 14.40
CA ILE A 109 -4.22 -1.98 14.47
C ILE A 109 -3.08 -1.22 15.16
N GLU A 110 -2.56 -1.72 16.29
CA GLU A 110 -1.45 -1.09 17.01
C GLU A 110 -0.17 -0.98 16.15
N ILE A 111 0.08 -1.96 15.29
CA ILE A 111 1.28 -2.03 14.46
C ILE A 111 1.12 -1.24 13.17
N PHE A 112 0.02 -1.48 12.44
CA PHE A 112 -0.21 -0.91 11.12
C PHE A 112 -0.86 0.48 11.17
N GLY A 113 -1.53 0.86 12.25
CA GLY A 113 -2.14 2.19 12.42
C GLY A 113 -1.16 3.30 12.81
N LYS A 114 0.14 3.00 12.99
CA LYS A 114 1.16 4.03 13.28
C LYS A 114 1.36 4.94 12.09
N SER A 115 1.52 6.24 12.31
CA SER A 115 1.73 7.22 11.24
C SER A 115 2.84 6.82 10.26
N PHE A 116 2.66 7.23 9.01
CA PHE A 116 3.59 7.08 7.91
C PHE A 116 3.70 8.45 7.25
N GLU A 117 4.91 8.99 7.16
CA GLU A 117 5.14 10.29 6.57
C GLU A 117 5.28 10.14 5.06
N VAL A 118 4.29 10.65 4.33
CA VAL A 118 4.38 10.93 2.90
C VAL A 118 4.96 12.33 2.79
N GLU A 119 6.20 12.45 2.34
CA GLU A 119 6.76 13.78 2.05
C GLU A 119 6.14 14.28 0.75
N ASN A 120 5.14 15.17 0.85
CA ASN A 120 4.64 15.90 -0.30
C ASN A 120 5.77 16.80 -0.81
N LYS A 121 6.25 16.55 -2.03
CA LYS A 121 6.91 17.60 -2.80
C LYS A 121 5.82 18.55 -3.29
N GLU A 122 5.44 19.50 -2.46
CA GLU A 122 4.83 20.72 -2.99
C GLU A 122 5.85 21.35 -3.94
N GLU A 123 5.56 21.37 -5.24
CA GLU A 123 6.21 22.29 -6.16
C GLU A 123 5.94 23.70 -5.64
N GLU A 124 6.98 24.36 -5.14
CA GLU A 124 6.97 25.80 -4.92
C GLU A 124 6.66 26.48 -6.26
N VAL A 125 5.39 26.87 -6.45
CA VAL A 125 5.02 27.83 -7.49
C VAL A 125 5.54 29.19 -7.02
N GLU A 126 6.83 29.45 -7.26
CA GLU A 126 7.38 30.80 -7.26
C GLU A 126 6.72 31.57 -8.41
N ASN A 127 5.71 32.38 -8.07
CA ASN A 127 5.26 33.46 -8.93
C ASN A 127 6.24 34.63 -8.75
N GLU A 128 7.16 34.82 -9.70
CA GLU A 128 7.81 36.11 -9.98
C GLU A 128 7.24 36.76 -11.24
#